data_AF-A0A2V7B9S7-F1
#
_entry.id   AF-A0A2V7B9S7-F1
#
_cell.length_a   1.000
_cell.length_b   1.000
_cell.length_c   1.000
_cell.angle_alpha   90.00
_cell.angle_beta   90.00
_cell.angle_gamma   90.00
#
_symmetry.space_group_name_H-M   'P 1'
#
loop_
_entity.id
_entity.type
_entity.pdbx_description
1 polymer ?
#
loop_
_entity_poly.entity_id
_entity_poly.type
_entity_poly.pdbx_seq_one_letter_code
_entity_poly.pdbx_strand_id
1 'polypeptide(L)' 'MTEKEDDVTLDEVRARMKAAGIEIAENRLEMVRRLLSDALAPIHAVDSRAARTLEPAVMFDAIRSAEPRRDDDDE' A
#
# COMPACT_ATOMS: atom_id res chain seq x y z
N MET A 1 -2.44 -19.33 -21.78
CA MET A 1 -1.75 -19.91 -20.60
C MET A 1 -1.49 -18.73 -19.68
N THR A 2 -2.43 -18.43 -18.78
CA THR A 2 -2.28 -17.31 -17.84
C THR A 2 -1.36 -17.77 -16.73
N GLU A 3 -0.13 -17.27 -16.76
CA GLU A 3 0.89 -17.51 -15.75
C GLU A 3 0.32 -17.06 -14.40
N LYS A 4 0.49 -17.90 -13.37
CA LYS A 4 0.11 -17.58 -11.99
C LYS A 4 1.00 -16.42 -11.52
N GLU A 5 0.52 -15.20 -11.66
CA GLU A 5 1.13 -13.99 -11.06
C GLU A 5 0.98 -13.94 -9.53
N ASP A 6 0.46 -15.00 -8.92
CA ASP A 6 0.06 -15.08 -7.51
C ASP A 6 1.10 -15.76 -6.58
N ASP A 7 2.17 -16.32 -7.13
CA ASP A 7 3.20 -16.98 -6.30
C ASP A 7 4.19 -15.94 -5.78
N VAL A 8 4.10 -15.62 -4.49
CA VAL A 8 5.08 -14.77 -3.81
C VAL A 8 6.48 -15.37 -3.99
N THR A 9 7.34 -14.67 -4.72
CA THR A 9 8.72 -15.08 -4.99
C THR A 9 9.67 -14.59 -3.90
N LEU A 10 10.85 -15.22 -3.77
CA LEU A 10 11.88 -14.77 -2.82
C LEU A 10 12.40 -13.36 -3.12
N ASP A 11 12.42 -12.96 -4.39
CA ASP A 11 12.83 -11.62 -4.81
C ASP A 11 11.81 -10.57 -4.34
N GLU A 12 10.52 -10.87 -4.46
CA GLU A 12 9.44 -10.01 -3.98
C GLU A 12 9.45 -9.87 -2.44
N VAL A 13 9.77 -10.95 -1.71
CA VAL A 13 9.97 -10.90 -0.25
C VAL A 13 11.11 -9.94 0.10
N ARG A 14 12.23 -10.02 -0.62
CA ARG A 14 13.40 -9.15 -0.40
C ARG A 14 13.09 -7.69 -0.73
N ALA A 15 12.34 -7.43 -1.80
CA ALA A 15 11.88 -6.09 -2.15
C ALA A 15 10.98 -5.49 -1.07
N ARG A 16 10.02 -6.26 -0.55
CA ARG A 16 9.12 -5.83 0.54
C ARG A 16 9.85 -5.63 1.86
N MET A 17 10.83 -6.46 2.19
CA MET A 17 11.70 -6.24 3.35
C MET A 17 12.42 -4.89 3.27
N LYS A 18 13.00 -4.58 2.10
CA LYS A 18 13.66 -3.29 1.86
C LYS A 18 12.67 -2.11 1.99
N ALA A 19 11.47 -2.25 1.45
CA ALA A 19 10.43 -1.22 1.54
C ALA A 19 9.91 -1.00 2.97
N ALA A 20 9.83 -2.07 3.76
CA ALA A 20 9.41 -2.02 5.16
C ALA A 20 10.56 -1.65 6.13
N GLY A 21 11.81 -1.63 5.65
CA GLY A 21 12.99 -1.38 6.49
C GLY A 21 13.26 -2.49 7.52
N ILE A 22 12.87 -3.74 7.21
CA ILE A 22 12.98 -4.87 8.14
C ILE A 22 14.12 -5.80 7.68
N GLU A 23 15.02 -6.13 8.60
CA GLU A 23 16.05 -7.15 8.37
C GLU A 23 15.55 -8.54 8.80
N ILE A 24 15.48 -9.46 7.85
CA ILE A 24 15.12 -10.86 8.06
C ILE A 24 16.33 -11.70 7.63
N ALA A 25 16.74 -12.60 8.51
CA ALA A 25 17.84 -13.52 8.21
C ALA A 25 17.51 -14.42 7.01
N GLU A 26 18.48 -14.65 6.12
CA GLU A 26 18.26 -15.37 4.86
C GLU A 26 17.71 -16.79 5.04
N ASN A 27 18.11 -17.47 6.12
CA ASN A 27 17.60 -18.80 6.47
C ASN A 27 16.09 -18.82 6.80
N ARG A 28 15.47 -17.65 7.02
CA ARG A 28 14.03 -17.51 7.30
C ARG A 28 13.24 -17.05 6.09
N LEU A 29 13.88 -16.69 4.97
CA LEU A 29 13.19 -16.15 3.79
C LEU A 29 12.17 -17.11 3.19
N GLU A 30 12.49 -18.40 3.10
CA GLU A 30 11.55 -19.42 2.62
C GLU A 30 10.33 -19.57 3.54
N MET A 31 10.53 -19.46 4.85
CA MET A 31 9.43 -19.48 5.82
C MET A 31 8.54 -18.24 5.68
N VAL A 32 9.14 -17.07 5.48
CA VAL A 32 8.42 -15.81 5.27
C VAL A 32 7.68 -15.81 3.95
N ARG A 33 8.28 -16.34 2.88
CA ARG A 33 7.63 -16.54 1.59
C ARG A 33 6.34 -17.34 1.77
N ARG A 34 6.43 -18.52 2.40
CA ARG A 34 5.28 -19.39 2.63
C ARG A 34 4.21 -18.73 3.50
N LEU A 35 4.62 -18.01 4.54
CA LEU A 35 3.71 -17.25 5.39
C LEU A 35 2.96 -16.18 4.59
N LEU A 36 3.67 -15.44 3.73
CA LEU A 36 3.07 -14.41 2.89
C LEU A 36 2.14 -15.03 1.83
N SER A 37 2.51 -16.14 1.21
CA SER A 37 1.64 -16.86 0.29
C SER A 37 0.33 -17.27 0.96
N ASP A 38 0.39 -17.89 2.14
CA ASP A 38 -0.82 -18.31 2.87
C ASP A 38 -1.67 -17.12 3.35
N ALA A 39 -1.02 -16.06 3.84
CA ALA A 39 -1.71 -14.88 4.34
C ALA A 39 -2.37 -14.05 3.23
N LEU A 40 -1.73 -13.99 2.05
CA LEU A 40 -2.23 -13.26 0.89
C LEU A 40 -3.21 -14.06 0.05
N ALA A 41 -3.15 -15.40 0.07
CA ALA A 41 -4.09 -16.27 -0.65
C ALA A 41 -5.58 -15.87 -0.53
N PRO A 42 -6.14 -15.60 0.67
CA PRO A 42 -7.53 -15.18 0.78
C PRO A 42 -7.79 -13.77 0.22
N ILE A 43 -6.80 -12.87 0.28
CA ILE A 43 -6.91 -11.51 -0.26
C ILE A 43 -6.93 -11.58 -1.79
N HIS A 44 -6.00 -12.35 -2.37
CA HIS A 44 -5.92 -12.58 -3.81
C HIS A 44 -7.14 -13.32 -4.36
N ALA A 45 -7.69 -14.28 -3.60
CA ALA A 45 -8.93 -14.96 -3.97
C ALA A 45 -10.16 -14.03 -4.06
N VAL A 46 -10.14 -12.92 -3.32
CA VAL A 46 -11.19 -11.89 -3.32
C VAL A 46 -10.79 -10.70 -4.21
N ASP A 47 -9.52 -10.63 -4.63
CA ASP A 47 -8.98 -9.52 -5.42
C ASP A 47 -9.57 -9.55 -6.83
N SER A 48 -10.71 -8.88 -6.95
CA SER A 48 -11.50 -8.74 -8.17
C SER A 48 -11.01 -7.55 -9.01
N ARG A 49 -9.75 -7.10 -8.84
CA ARG A 49 -9.15 -5.98 -9.58
C ARG A 49 -8.89 -6.34 -11.05
N ALA A 50 -9.97 -6.63 -11.76
CA ALA A 50 -10.28 -6.08 -13.07
C ALA A 50 -10.92 -4.67 -12.96
N ALA A 51 -10.82 -4.03 -11.78
CA ALA A 51 -11.43 -2.74 -11.49
C ALA A 51 -10.48 -1.60 -11.87
N ARG A 52 -10.92 -0.79 -12.84
CA ARG A 52 -10.28 0.46 -13.27
C ARG A 52 -10.02 1.34 -12.04
N THR A 53 -8.78 1.77 -11.87
CA THR A 53 -8.34 2.64 -10.79
C THR A 53 -9.18 3.92 -10.80
N LEU A 54 -10.09 4.06 -9.83
CA LEU A 54 -10.60 5.37 -9.46
C LEU A 54 -9.49 6.04 -8.66
N GLU A 55 -9.07 7.22 -9.11
CA GLU A 55 -8.00 7.96 -8.46
C GLU A 55 -8.39 8.25 -7.00
N PRO A 56 -7.54 7.93 -6.01
CA PRO A 56 -7.77 8.38 -4.65
C PRO A 56 -7.64 9.90 -4.65
N ALA A 57 -8.77 10.60 -4.61
CA ALA A 57 -8.82 12.05 -4.49
C ALA A 57 -8.39 12.45 -3.08
N VAL A 58 -7.08 12.44 -2.80
CA VAL A 58 -6.52 12.99 -1.57
C VAL A 58 -6.52 14.52 -1.70
N MET A 59 -7.63 15.15 -1.31
CA MET A 59 -7.65 16.60 -1.13
C MET A 59 -7.04 16.94 0.22
N PHE A 60 -5.79 17.39 0.21
CA PHE A 60 -5.20 18.08 1.36
C PHE A 60 -5.82 19.49 1.44
N ASP A 61 -6.77 19.69 2.35
CA ASP A 61 -7.29 21.02 2.64
C ASP A 61 -6.30 21.78 3.54
N ALA A 62 -5.38 22.52 2.92
CA ALA A 62 -4.46 23.42 3.60
C ALA A 62 -5.08 24.82 3.87
N ILE A 63 -6.32 25.07 3.43
CA ILE A 63 -6.93 26.41 3.42
C ILE A 63 -7.85 26.64 4.63
N ARG A 64 -8.29 25.58 5.33
CA ARG A 64 -9.17 25.74 6.51
C ARG A 64 -8.53 26.42 7.73
N SER A 65 -7.21 26.63 7.77
CA SER A 65 -6.53 27.24 8.92
C SER A 65 -6.25 28.74 8.78
N ALA A 66 -6.67 29.39 7.69
CA ALA A 66 -6.51 30.83 7.52
C ALA A 66 -7.82 31.46 7.05
N GLU A 67 -8.82 31.54 7.95
CA GLU A 67 -9.89 32.53 7.79
C GLU A 67 -9.26 33.93 7.74
N PRO A 68 -9.52 34.73 6.68
CA PRO A 68 -9.19 36.14 6.71
C PRO A 68 -10.18 36.82 7.66
N ARG A 69 -9.70 37.35 8.78
CA ARG A 69 -10.46 38.38 9.52
C ARG A 69 -10.57 39.58 8.59
N ARG A 70 -11.72 39.74 7.93
CA ARG A 70 -12.08 40.96 7.21
C ARG A 70 -12.83 41.86 8.18
N ASP A 71 -12.12 42.89 8.59
CA ASP A 71 -12.54 44.28 8.73
C ASP A 71 -13.97 44.53 9.23
N ASP A 72 -14.08 44.99 10.48
CA ASP A 72 -15.15 45.91 10.89
C ASP A 72 -14.61 47.34 10.80
N ASP A 73 -15.48 48.18 10.25
CA ASP A 73 -15.35 49.56 9.77
C ASP A 73 -15.15 50.62 10.88
N ASP A 74 -14.71 51.79 10.45
CA ASP A 74 -14.89 53.15 11.03
C ASP A 74 -14.21 53.55 12.36
N GLU A 75 -13.23 54.48 12.25
CA GLU A 75 -13.37 55.90 12.67
C GLU A 75 -12.42 56.83 11.90
#